data_AF-A0A843ER68-F1
#
_entry.id   AF-A0A843ER68-F1
#
_cell.length_a   1.000
_cell.length_b   1.000
_cell.length_c   1.000
_cell.angle_alpha   90.00
_cell.angle_beta   90.00
_cell.angle_gamma   90.00
#
_symmetry.space_group_name_H-M   'P 1'
#
loop_
_entity.id
_entity.type
_entity.pdbx_description
1 polymer ?
#
loop_
_entity_poly.entity_id
_entity_poly.type
_entity_poly.pdbx_seq_one_letter_code
_entity_poly.pdbx_strand_id
1 'polypeptide(L)'
;MYNVSIYFENMEISSMHCDCPYGGNCKHIAATLYYLDNHPDLMNQDEYSDLISSLTYDELVEFLYEELPKNPDLANKLKLLKNHEADSRWFHDKLENCFTSHVKVIDFMNDDLQNLKNAEHINLLLSLLKRIVDYLTELNYYGQYDAYDDVLNAVEEVINDLLDLGYENQTCDFLEEFILSSDDECVLDIFTDVYSRYRSVEELFDANFKRVN
;
A
#
# COMPACT_ATOMS: atom_id res chain seq x y z
N MET A 1 -0.36 5.84 23.34
CA MET A 1 -0.42 7.14 22.66
C MET A 1 -0.67 6.81 21.21
N TYR A 2 -1.70 7.37 20.60
CA TYR A 2 -2.13 7.05 19.24
C TYR A 2 -1.73 8.21 18.32
N ASN A 3 -1.22 7.90 17.14
CA ASN A 3 -0.94 8.88 16.10
C ASN A 3 -2.20 9.14 15.27
N VAL A 4 -2.44 10.42 14.98
CA VAL A 4 -3.53 10.88 14.14
C VAL A 4 -2.92 11.75 13.04
N SER A 5 -3.16 11.38 11.79
CA SER A 5 -2.73 12.13 10.61
C SER A 5 -3.97 12.59 9.85
N ILE A 6 -4.05 13.88 9.55
CA ILE A 6 -5.13 14.46 8.75
C ILE A 6 -4.47 15.18 7.58
N TYR A 7 -4.81 14.77 6.38
CA TYR A 7 -4.28 15.34 5.15
C TYR A 7 -5.29 16.32 4.58
N PHE A 8 -4.78 17.44 4.08
CA PHE A 8 -5.58 18.49 3.48
C PHE A 8 -5.13 18.72 2.04
N GLU A 9 -6.10 18.85 1.13
CA GLU A 9 -5.90 19.36 -0.22
C GLU A 9 -6.79 20.58 -0.42
N ASN A 10 -6.23 21.72 -0.84
CA ASN A 10 -6.98 22.97 -1.05
C ASN A 10 -7.84 23.41 0.17
N MET A 11 -7.35 23.20 1.39
CA MET A 11 -8.08 23.43 2.66
C MET A 11 -9.28 22.51 2.91
N GLU A 12 -9.44 21.45 2.12
CA GLU A 12 -10.41 20.39 2.37
C GLU A 12 -9.68 19.14 2.88
N ILE A 13 -10.30 18.38 3.78
CA ILE A 13 -9.72 17.13 4.29
C ILE A 13 -9.76 16.09 3.17
N SER A 14 -8.58 15.66 2.70
CA SER A 14 -8.45 14.62 1.67
C SER A 14 -8.43 13.21 2.28
N SER A 15 -7.82 13.05 3.46
CA SER A 15 -7.85 11.79 4.20
C SER A 15 -7.60 11.97 5.70
N MET A 16 -8.04 11.00 6.50
CA MET A 16 -7.82 10.95 7.94
C MET A 16 -7.40 9.55 8.34
N HIS A 17 -6.29 9.44 9.05
CA HIS A 17 -5.78 8.19 9.57
C HIS A 17 -5.58 8.28 11.09
N CYS A 18 -5.89 7.19 11.78
CA CYS A 18 -5.54 7.04 13.18
C CYS A 18 -5.14 5.59 13.43
N ASP A 19 -3.98 5.38 14.06
CA ASP A 19 -3.41 4.07 14.40
C ASP A 19 -4.14 3.38 15.59
N CYS A 20 -5.32 3.88 15.96
CA CYS A 20 -6.11 3.27 17.02
C CYS A 20 -6.92 2.08 16.50
N PRO A 21 -7.26 1.10 17.36
CA PRO A 21 -7.98 -0.11 16.96
C PRO A 21 -9.38 0.11 16.35
N TYR A 22 -9.89 1.34 16.40
CA TYR A 22 -11.23 1.70 15.95
C TYR A 22 -11.26 2.46 14.62
N GLY A 23 -10.10 2.73 14.01
CA GLY A 23 -10.01 3.30 12.65
C GLY A 23 -10.74 4.64 12.43
N GLY A 24 -11.15 4.87 11.17
CA GLY A 24 -11.46 6.14 10.51
C GLY A 24 -12.63 7.01 11.02
N ASN A 25 -13.08 6.86 12.27
CA ASN A 25 -14.00 7.80 12.94
C ASN A 25 -13.85 7.74 14.47
N CYS A 26 -12.62 7.63 14.94
CA CYS A 26 -12.34 7.52 16.36
C CYS A 26 -12.41 8.86 17.09
N LYS A 27 -12.57 8.81 18.42
CA LYS A 27 -12.54 10.01 19.27
C LYS A 27 -11.24 10.82 19.15
N HIS A 28 -10.15 10.19 18.69
CA HIS A 28 -8.87 10.88 18.50
C HIS A 28 -8.92 11.79 17.28
N ILE A 29 -9.49 11.33 16.16
CA ILE A 29 -9.76 12.18 14.97
C ILE A 29 -10.67 13.34 15.36
N ALA A 30 -11.77 13.06 16.08
CA ALA A 30 -12.68 14.10 16.55
C ALA A 30 -12.00 15.14 17.47
N ALA A 31 -11.13 14.69 18.37
CA ALA A 31 -10.37 15.59 19.24
C ALA A 31 -9.34 16.42 18.46
N THR A 32 -8.66 15.83 17.48
CA THR A 32 -7.71 16.54 16.60
C THR A 32 -8.42 17.59 15.75
N LEU A 33 -9.55 17.25 15.12
CA LEU A 33 -10.36 18.20 14.36
C LEU A 33 -10.88 19.34 15.22
N TYR A 34 -11.38 19.03 16.43
CA TYR A 34 -11.82 20.05 17.38
C TYR A 34 -10.67 20.97 17.81
N TYR A 35 -9.48 20.42 18.02
CA TYR A 35 -8.30 21.22 18.36
C TYR A 35 -7.91 22.14 17.19
N LEU A 36 -7.87 21.62 15.96
CA LEU A 36 -7.57 22.38 14.74
C LEU A 36 -8.59 23.50 14.48
N ASP A 37 -9.88 23.24 14.67
CA ASP A 37 -10.95 24.25 14.53
C ASP A 37 -10.75 25.43 15.51
N ASN A 38 -10.20 25.15 16.70
CA ASN A 38 -9.86 26.18 17.69
C ASN A 38 -8.49 26.83 17.47
N HIS A 39 -7.66 26.31 16.55
CA HIS A 39 -6.29 26.76 16.27
C HIS A 39 -6.02 26.78 14.75
N PRO A 40 -6.76 27.60 13.97
CA PRO A 40 -6.68 27.64 12.50
C PRO A 40 -5.31 28.14 11.98
N ASP A 41 -4.48 28.72 12.84
CA ASP A 41 -3.09 29.08 12.57
C ASP A 41 -2.21 27.86 12.29
N LEU A 42 -2.55 26.68 12.83
CA LEU A 42 -1.86 25.42 12.55
C LEU A 42 -2.16 24.87 11.15
N MET A 43 -3.24 25.32 10.49
CA MET A 43 -3.55 24.96 9.10
C MET A 43 -2.74 25.79 8.09
N ASN A 44 -2.10 26.88 8.54
CA ASN A 44 -1.34 27.80 7.69
C ASN A 44 0.19 27.61 7.80
N GLN A 45 0.66 26.58 8.49
CA GLN A 45 2.08 26.32 8.64
C GLN A 45 2.57 25.37 7.55
N ASP A 46 2.89 25.98 6.42
CA ASP A 46 3.77 25.43 5.41
C ASP A 46 5.23 25.51 5.93
N GLU A 47 5.49 24.94 7.13
CA GLU A 47 6.74 25.11 7.90
C GLU A 47 7.99 24.78 7.07
N TYR A 48 7.86 23.83 6.15
CA TYR A 48 8.93 23.41 5.26
C TYR A 48 8.94 24.16 3.92
N SER A 49 7.84 24.77 3.50
CA SER A 49 7.72 25.45 2.21
C SER A 49 8.57 26.71 2.16
N ASP A 50 8.53 27.54 3.22
CA ASP A 50 9.37 28.73 3.36
C ASP A 50 10.85 28.35 3.47
N LEU A 51 11.17 27.28 4.20
CA LEU A 51 12.53 26.77 4.35
C LEU A 51 13.09 26.27 3.01
N ILE A 52 12.34 25.41 2.31
CA ILE A 52 12.73 24.88 0.99
C ILE A 52 12.87 26.01 -0.02
N SER A 53 11.94 26.98 -0.03
CA SER A 53 11.98 28.13 -0.93
C SER A 53 13.15 29.09 -0.64
N SER A 54 13.70 29.06 0.58
CA SER A 54 14.88 29.85 0.96
C SER A 54 16.20 29.23 0.50
N LEU A 55 16.23 27.93 0.18
CA LEU A 55 17.41 27.25 -0.31
C LEU A 55 17.66 27.57 -1.79
N THR A 56 18.92 27.81 -2.13
CA THR A 56 19.35 27.83 -3.52
C THR A 56 19.30 26.43 -4.13
N TYR A 57 19.26 26.36 -5.46
CA TYR A 57 19.32 25.08 -6.17
C TYR A 57 20.56 24.26 -5.79
N ASP A 58 21.72 24.91 -5.67
CA ASP A 58 22.98 24.24 -5.33
C ASP A 58 22.95 23.68 -3.90
N GLU A 59 22.39 24.41 -2.93
CA GLU A 59 22.23 23.95 -1.54
C GLU A 59 21.27 22.75 -1.45
N LEU A 60 20.17 22.77 -2.21
CA LEU A 60 19.23 21.65 -2.26
C LEU A 60 19.87 20.41 -2.89
N VAL A 61 20.65 20.59 -3.97
CA VAL A 61 21.37 19.49 -4.64
C VAL A 61 22.43 18.91 -3.72
N GLU A 62 23.21 19.75 -3.03
CA GLU A 62 24.22 19.30 -2.07
C GLU A 62 23.57 18.51 -0.92
N PHE A 63 22.48 19.02 -0.35
CA PHE A 63 21.69 18.30 0.67
C PHE A 63 21.24 16.92 0.18
N LEU A 64 20.68 16.83 -1.02
CA LEU A 64 20.24 15.54 -1.58
C LEU A 64 21.42 14.58 -1.81
N TYR A 65 22.57 15.07 -2.28
CA TYR A 65 23.75 14.23 -2.42
C TYR A 65 24.25 13.66 -1.09
N GLU A 66 24.10 14.41 0.00
CA GLU A 66 24.47 13.95 1.33
C GLU A 66 23.46 12.98 1.94
N GLU A 67 22.16 13.19 1.71
CA GLU A 67 21.10 12.43 2.39
C GLU A 67 20.69 11.15 1.66
N LEU A 68 20.68 11.14 0.32
CA LEU A 68 20.27 9.96 -0.45
C LEU A 68 21.09 8.69 -0.12
N PRO A 69 22.42 8.73 0.07
CA PRO A 69 23.19 7.54 0.45
C PRO A 69 22.91 7.04 1.87
N LYS A 70 22.43 7.91 2.76
CA LYS A 70 22.14 7.60 4.17
C LYS A 70 20.69 7.17 4.38
N ASN A 71 19.79 7.55 3.48
CA ASN A 71 18.37 7.35 3.58
C ASN A 71 17.80 6.61 2.35
N PRO A 72 17.81 5.26 2.37
CA PRO A 72 17.27 4.45 1.28
C PRO A 72 15.77 4.68 0.98
N ASP A 73 14.97 5.07 1.98
CA ASP A 73 13.54 5.37 1.80
C ASP A 73 13.38 6.62 0.92
N LEU A 74 14.09 7.70 1.26
CA LEU A 74 14.13 8.93 0.47
C LEU A 74 14.68 8.66 -0.95
N ALA A 75 15.72 7.84 -1.05
CA ALA A 75 16.30 7.49 -2.35
C ALA A 75 15.32 6.74 -3.25
N ASN A 76 14.57 5.78 -2.72
CA ASN A 76 13.56 5.06 -3.49
C ASN A 76 12.37 5.95 -3.85
N LYS A 77 11.89 6.81 -2.93
CA LYS A 77 10.85 7.81 -3.24
C LYS A 77 11.26 8.74 -4.38
N LEU A 78 12.50 9.23 -4.36
CA LEU A 78 13.02 10.07 -5.45
C LEU A 78 13.14 9.32 -6.78
N LYS A 79 13.56 8.04 -6.74
CA LYS A 79 13.62 7.18 -7.93
C LYS A 79 12.22 6.98 -8.53
N LEU A 80 11.22 6.64 -7.71
CA LEU A 80 9.84 6.50 -8.15
C LEU A 80 9.30 7.81 -8.74
N LEU A 81 9.54 8.95 -8.09
CA LEU A 81 9.14 10.27 -8.61
C LEU A 81 9.74 10.59 -10.00
N LYS A 82 10.89 10.00 -10.33
CA LYS A 82 11.57 10.19 -11.61
C LYS A 82 11.46 8.99 -12.54
N ASN A 83 10.57 8.03 -12.25
CA ASN A 83 10.41 6.77 -12.98
C ASN A 83 11.75 6.06 -13.26
N HIS A 84 12.66 6.14 -12.28
CA HIS A 84 13.92 5.42 -12.28
C HIS A 84 13.75 4.06 -11.59
N GLU A 85 14.69 3.14 -11.88
CA GLU A 85 14.70 1.82 -11.27
C GLU A 85 14.81 1.90 -9.74
N ALA A 86 13.72 1.54 -9.07
CA ALA A 86 13.61 1.38 -7.64
C ALA A 86 14.35 0.12 -7.17
N ASP A 87 14.90 0.16 -5.96
CA ASP A 87 15.57 -0.99 -5.37
C ASP A 87 14.53 -2.00 -4.86
N SER A 88 14.23 -3.01 -5.69
CA SER A 88 13.24 -4.04 -5.36
C SER A 88 13.59 -4.79 -4.08
N ARG A 89 14.88 -5.04 -3.83
CA ARG A 89 15.35 -5.75 -2.63
C ARG A 89 15.03 -4.95 -1.38
N TRP A 90 15.24 -3.64 -1.43
CA TRP A 90 14.89 -2.77 -0.30
C TRP A 90 13.39 -2.79 0.02
N PHE A 91 12.51 -2.78 -1.00
CA PHE A 91 11.06 -2.88 -0.76
C PHE A 91 10.68 -4.22 -0.14
N HIS A 92 11.26 -5.32 -0.63
CA HIS A 92 11.05 -6.64 -0.05
C HIS A 92 11.53 -6.69 1.41
N ASP A 93 12.75 -6.23 1.69
CA ASP A 93 13.29 -6.20 3.05
C ASP A 93 12.44 -5.29 3.97
N LYS A 94 11.94 -4.15 3.47
CA LYS A 94 11.04 -3.25 4.22
C LYS A 94 9.72 -3.94 4.55
N LEU A 95 9.08 -4.60 3.58
CA LEU A 95 7.83 -5.34 3.78
C LEU A 95 7.99 -6.48 4.80
N GLU A 96 9.06 -7.26 4.72
CA GLU A 96 9.30 -8.37 5.67
C GLU A 96 9.42 -7.85 7.13
N ASN A 97 9.99 -6.66 7.32
CA ASN A 97 10.03 -6.02 8.64
C ASN A 97 8.63 -5.56 9.13
N CYS A 98 7.68 -5.36 8.22
CA CYS A 98 6.30 -5.02 8.55
C CYS A 98 5.48 -6.21 9.07
N PHE A 99 5.82 -7.46 8.72
CA PHE A 99 5.09 -8.66 9.16
C PHE A 99 5.07 -8.88 10.69
N THR A 100 5.81 -8.08 11.44
CA THR A 100 5.70 -7.97 12.90
C THR A 100 4.34 -7.44 13.38
N SER A 101 3.55 -6.79 12.52
CA SER A 101 2.23 -6.25 12.84
C SER A 101 1.41 -6.01 11.57
N HIS A 102 0.17 -6.52 11.50
CA HIS A 102 -0.73 -6.27 10.35
C HIS A 102 -0.94 -4.77 10.08
N VAL A 103 -0.98 -3.93 11.12
CA VAL A 103 -1.08 -2.46 10.96
C VAL A 103 0.08 -1.92 10.11
N LYS A 104 1.30 -2.40 10.32
CA LYS A 104 2.46 -1.96 9.51
C LYS A 104 2.42 -2.47 8.08
N VAL A 105 1.79 -3.63 7.86
CA VAL A 105 1.56 -4.16 6.51
C VAL A 105 0.58 -3.24 5.79
N ILE A 106 -0.52 -2.88 6.45
CA ILE A 106 -1.51 -1.94 5.91
C ILE A 106 -0.88 -0.56 5.64
N ASP A 107 -0.06 -0.04 6.55
CA ASP A 107 0.68 1.22 6.33
C ASP A 107 1.58 1.12 5.10
N PHE A 108 2.32 0.02 4.94
CA PHE A 108 3.14 -0.23 3.76
C PHE A 108 2.31 -0.29 2.47
N MET A 109 1.11 -0.88 2.52
CA MET A 109 0.22 -0.93 1.37
C MET A 109 -0.30 0.46 0.99
N ASN A 110 -0.71 1.25 1.98
CA ASN A 110 -1.24 2.59 1.78
C ASN A 110 -0.19 3.60 1.30
N ASP A 111 1.07 3.43 1.73
CA ASP A 111 2.15 4.34 1.35
C ASP A 111 2.99 3.79 0.19
N ASP A 112 3.69 2.68 0.42
CA ASP A 112 4.72 2.17 -0.50
C ASP A 112 4.10 1.53 -1.75
N LEU A 113 3.04 0.72 -1.62
CA LEU A 113 2.40 0.14 -2.80
C LEU A 113 1.65 1.20 -3.63
N GLN A 114 1.03 2.18 -3.00
CA GLN A 114 0.42 3.31 -3.73
C GLN A 114 1.46 4.11 -4.51
N ASN A 115 2.65 4.36 -3.91
CA ASN A 115 3.75 5.02 -4.63
C ASN A 115 4.25 4.19 -5.83
N LEU A 116 4.37 2.87 -5.67
CA LEU A 116 4.73 1.96 -6.76
C LEU A 116 3.68 1.93 -7.87
N LYS A 117 2.40 1.93 -7.50
CA LYS A 117 1.25 1.99 -8.42
C LYS A 117 1.31 3.28 -9.24
N ASN A 118 1.45 4.43 -8.58
CA ASN A 118 1.49 5.74 -9.21
C ASN A 118 2.70 5.92 -10.14
N ALA A 119 3.81 5.25 -9.85
CA ALA A 119 5.00 5.24 -10.70
C ALA A 119 5.02 4.08 -11.72
N GLU A 120 3.90 3.35 -11.87
CA GLU A 120 3.70 2.25 -12.82
C GLU A 120 4.71 1.08 -12.68
N HIS A 121 5.25 0.86 -11.47
CA HIS A 121 6.15 -0.26 -11.16
C HIS A 121 5.38 -1.56 -10.87
N ILE A 122 4.49 -1.95 -11.78
CA ILE A 122 3.47 -3.01 -11.56
C ILE A 122 4.09 -4.37 -11.24
N ASN A 123 5.18 -4.76 -11.89
CA ASN A 123 5.82 -6.05 -11.62
C ASN A 123 6.37 -6.15 -10.18
N LEU A 124 6.93 -5.04 -9.66
CA LEU A 124 7.41 -4.99 -8.28
C LEU A 124 6.24 -4.94 -7.29
N LEU A 125 5.19 -4.20 -7.62
CA LEU A 125 3.97 -4.17 -6.81
C LEU A 125 3.37 -5.58 -6.69
N LEU A 126 3.19 -6.30 -7.80
CA LEU A 126 2.65 -7.67 -7.81
C LEU A 126 3.56 -8.65 -7.05
N SER A 127 4.90 -8.49 -7.14
CA SER A 127 5.82 -9.35 -6.37
C SER A 127 5.74 -9.10 -4.86
N LEU A 128 5.43 -7.86 -4.44
CA LEU A 128 5.19 -7.53 -3.02
C LEU A 128 3.81 -8.02 -2.56
N LEU A 129 2.76 -7.85 -3.37
CA LEU A 129 1.43 -8.39 -3.07
C LEU A 129 1.49 -9.90 -2.86
N LYS A 130 2.29 -10.62 -3.66
CA LYS A 130 2.50 -12.06 -3.47
C LYS A 130 3.00 -12.40 -2.06
N ARG A 131 3.97 -11.63 -1.54
CA ARG A 131 4.48 -11.81 -0.17
C ARG A 131 3.42 -11.49 0.88
N ILE A 132 2.52 -10.54 0.61
CA ILE A 132 1.41 -10.22 1.52
C ILE A 132 0.37 -11.35 1.52
N VAL A 133 0.08 -11.96 0.37
CA VAL A 133 -0.81 -13.13 0.30
C VAL A 133 -0.20 -14.35 1.01
N ASP A 134 1.11 -14.57 0.90
CA ASP A 134 1.80 -15.58 1.72
C ASP A 134 1.61 -15.31 3.22
N TYR A 135 1.70 -14.04 3.64
CA TYR A 135 1.49 -13.62 5.03
C TYR A 135 0.04 -13.83 5.51
N LEU A 136 -0.97 -13.63 4.64
CA LEU A 136 -2.37 -13.96 4.96
C LEU A 136 -2.53 -15.43 5.35
N THR A 137 -1.86 -16.33 4.65
CA THR A 137 -1.89 -17.77 4.98
C THR A 137 -1.33 -18.02 6.39
N GLU A 138 -0.29 -17.30 6.81
CA GLU A 138 0.23 -17.37 8.17
C GLU A 138 -0.76 -16.82 9.21
N LEU A 139 -1.39 -15.66 8.94
CA LEU A 139 -2.39 -15.07 9.84
C LEU A 139 -3.57 -16.02 10.06
N ASN A 140 -4.07 -16.64 8.99
CA ASN A 140 -5.14 -17.65 9.07
C ASN A 140 -4.70 -18.86 9.88
N TYR A 141 -3.50 -19.40 9.62
CA TYR A 141 -2.94 -20.54 10.34
C TYR A 141 -2.85 -20.28 11.86
N TYR A 142 -2.47 -19.06 12.27
CA TYR A 142 -2.39 -18.68 13.68
C TYR A 142 -3.71 -18.17 14.27
N GLY A 143 -4.82 -18.18 13.50
CA GLY A 143 -6.15 -17.76 13.95
C GLY A 143 -6.27 -16.27 14.25
N GLN A 144 -5.48 -15.42 13.59
CA GLN A 144 -5.52 -13.96 13.73
C GLN A 144 -6.56 -13.35 12.79
N TYR A 145 -7.83 -13.72 12.94
CA TYR A 145 -8.88 -13.43 11.96
C TYR A 145 -9.14 -11.93 11.72
N ASP A 146 -9.15 -11.10 12.76
CA ASP A 146 -9.33 -9.65 12.57
C ASP A 146 -8.21 -9.05 11.70
N ALA A 147 -6.96 -9.43 11.98
CA ALA A 147 -5.79 -9.00 11.21
C ALA A 147 -5.78 -9.55 9.78
N TYR A 148 -6.27 -10.78 9.63
CA TYR A 148 -6.42 -11.44 8.35
C TYR A 148 -7.44 -10.71 7.47
N ASP A 149 -8.62 -10.42 8.01
CA ASP A 149 -9.69 -9.72 7.28
C ASP A 149 -9.23 -8.31 6.87
N ASP A 150 -8.57 -7.57 7.78
CA ASP A 150 -8.06 -6.23 7.48
C ASP A 150 -7.04 -6.24 6.32
N VAL A 151 -6.09 -7.18 6.34
CA VAL A 151 -5.08 -7.30 5.27
C VAL A 151 -5.69 -7.80 3.97
N LEU A 152 -6.63 -8.75 4.03
CA LEU A 152 -7.28 -9.31 2.85
C LEU A 152 -8.12 -8.25 2.12
N ASN A 153 -8.87 -7.43 2.85
CA ASN A 153 -9.61 -6.30 2.29
C ASN A 153 -8.67 -5.29 1.63
N ALA A 154 -7.54 -4.96 2.28
CA ALA A 154 -6.55 -4.06 1.69
C ALA A 154 -5.94 -4.65 0.41
N VAL A 155 -5.72 -5.97 0.33
CA VAL A 155 -5.21 -6.64 -0.87
C VAL A 155 -6.25 -6.57 -1.99
N GLU A 156 -7.52 -6.83 -1.69
CA GLU A 156 -8.62 -6.71 -2.63
C GLU A 156 -8.72 -5.29 -3.22
N GLU A 157 -8.61 -4.24 -2.38
CA GLU A 157 -8.62 -2.85 -2.83
C GLU A 157 -7.49 -2.57 -3.84
N VAL A 158 -6.26 -2.98 -3.54
CA VAL A 158 -5.12 -2.79 -4.47
C VAL A 158 -5.33 -3.56 -5.77
N ILE A 159 -5.89 -4.77 -5.72
CA ILE A 159 -6.17 -5.56 -6.92
C ILE A 159 -7.21 -4.87 -7.81
N ASN A 160 -8.32 -4.41 -7.24
CA ASN A 160 -9.35 -3.67 -7.98
C ASN A 160 -8.77 -2.38 -8.58
N ASP A 161 -7.95 -1.63 -7.83
CA ASP A 161 -7.26 -0.45 -8.35
C ASP A 161 -6.42 -0.76 -9.60
N LEU A 162 -5.66 -1.87 -9.60
CA LEU A 162 -4.85 -2.26 -10.75
C LEU A 162 -5.70 -2.62 -11.97
N LEU A 163 -6.83 -3.29 -11.74
CA LEU A 163 -7.78 -3.66 -12.78
C LEU A 163 -8.40 -2.40 -13.41
N ASP A 164 -8.82 -1.44 -12.58
CA ASP A 164 -9.39 -0.16 -13.02
C ASP A 164 -8.38 0.72 -13.78
N LEU A 165 -7.10 0.59 -13.46
CA LEU A 165 -6.00 1.26 -14.19
C LEU A 165 -5.62 0.56 -15.52
N GLY A 166 -6.27 -0.55 -15.86
CA GLY A 166 -6.06 -1.26 -17.13
C GLY A 166 -4.91 -2.27 -17.13
N TYR A 167 -4.43 -2.70 -15.95
CA TYR A 167 -3.44 -3.77 -15.82
C TYR A 167 -4.07 -5.18 -15.78
N GLU A 168 -5.20 -5.35 -16.48
CA GLU A 168 -6.04 -6.56 -16.46
C GLU A 168 -5.24 -7.85 -16.65
N ASN A 169 -4.33 -7.88 -17.62
CA ASN A 169 -3.59 -9.12 -17.94
C ASN A 169 -2.65 -9.53 -16.82
N GLN A 170 -1.79 -8.61 -16.35
CA GLN A 170 -0.84 -8.91 -15.28
C GLN A 170 -1.55 -9.24 -13.97
N THR A 171 -2.63 -8.52 -13.65
CA THR A 171 -3.40 -8.75 -12.43
C THR A 171 -4.17 -10.08 -12.50
N CYS A 172 -4.78 -10.41 -13.63
CA CYS A 172 -5.44 -11.71 -13.80
C CYS A 172 -4.42 -12.86 -13.73
N ASP A 173 -3.26 -12.75 -14.38
CA ASP A 173 -2.21 -13.78 -14.32
C ASP A 173 -1.71 -13.97 -12.88
N PHE A 174 -1.61 -12.88 -12.10
CA PHE A 174 -1.36 -12.94 -10.66
C PHE A 174 -2.46 -13.70 -9.92
N LEU A 175 -3.73 -13.33 -10.12
CA LEU A 175 -4.88 -13.98 -9.47
C LEU A 175 -4.97 -15.48 -9.81
N GLU A 176 -4.72 -15.87 -11.05
CA GLU A 176 -4.70 -17.28 -11.48
C GLU A 176 -3.72 -18.11 -10.65
N GLU A 177 -2.52 -17.57 -10.37
CA GLU A 177 -1.52 -18.26 -9.56
C GLU A 177 -2.07 -18.60 -8.17
N PHE A 178 -2.73 -17.65 -7.50
CA PHE A 178 -3.27 -17.84 -6.16
C PHE A 178 -4.53 -18.69 -6.14
N ILE A 179 -5.46 -18.48 -7.08
CA ILE A 179 -6.69 -19.28 -7.17
C ILE A 179 -6.35 -20.76 -7.35
N LEU A 180 -5.31 -21.08 -8.15
CA LEU A 180 -4.92 -22.46 -8.41
C LEU A 180 -4.05 -23.10 -7.32
N SER A 181 -3.44 -22.31 -6.44
CA SER A 181 -2.49 -22.79 -5.42
C SER A 181 -2.97 -22.64 -3.97
N SER A 182 -4.02 -21.84 -3.74
CA SER A 182 -4.56 -21.59 -2.40
C SER A 182 -5.54 -22.67 -1.97
N ASP A 183 -5.41 -23.11 -0.72
CA ASP A 183 -6.41 -23.91 -0.01
C ASP A 183 -7.29 -23.04 0.92
N ASP A 184 -7.07 -21.73 0.94
CA ASP A 184 -7.80 -20.78 1.78
C ASP A 184 -9.12 -20.37 1.12
N GLU A 185 -10.24 -20.82 1.71
CA GLU A 185 -11.59 -20.61 1.19
C GLU A 185 -11.95 -19.11 1.07
N CYS A 186 -11.48 -18.26 1.99
CA CYS A 186 -11.76 -16.82 1.95
C CYS A 186 -10.98 -16.13 0.82
N VAL A 187 -9.70 -16.46 0.66
CA VAL A 187 -8.90 -15.98 -0.49
C VAL A 187 -9.53 -16.44 -1.80
N LEU A 188 -9.94 -17.71 -1.88
CA LEU A 188 -10.57 -18.26 -3.07
C LEU A 188 -11.87 -17.53 -3.41
N ASP A 189 -12.77 -17.30 -2.44
CA ASP A 189 -14.04 -16.62 -2.67
C ASP A 189 -13.83 -15.21 -3.24
N ILE A 190 -13.00 -14.40 -2.59
CA ILE A 190 -12.72 -13.02 -3.02
C ILE A 190 -12.01 -13.01 -4.38
N PHE A 191 -10.93 -13.77 -4.53
CA PHE A 191 -10.12 -13.70 -5.76
C PHE A 191 -10.84 -14.31 -6.96
N THR A 192 -11.66 -15.36 -6.77
CA THR A 192 -12.48 -15.89 -7.87
C THR A 192 -13.60 -14.94 -8.25
N ASP A 193 -14.25 -14.26 -7.29
CA ASP A 193 -15.26 -13.24 -7.61
C ASP A 193 -14.64 -12.10 -8.43
N VAL A 194 -13.52 -11.54 -7.96
CA VAL A 194 -12.80 -10.47 -8.67
C VAL A 194 -12.35 -10.95 -10.06
N TYR A 195 -11.72 -12.12 -10.16
CA TYR A 195 -11.26 -12.68 -11.43
C TYR A 195 -12.41 -12.92 -12.43
N SER A 196 -13.56 -13.41 -11.95
CA SER A 196 -14.73 -13.74 -12.78
C SER A 196 -15.31 -12.54 -13.53
N ARG A 197 -15.06 -11.32 -13.04
CA ARG A 197 -15.48 -10.06 -13.68
C ARG A 197 -14.72 -9.81 -15.00
N TYR A 198 -13.54 -10.42 -15.17
CA TYR A 198 -12.64 -10.18 -16.29
C TYR A 198 -12.33 -11.43 -17.13
N ARG A 199 -12.29 -12.62 -16.52
CA ARG A 199 -11.95 -13.89 -17.18
C ARG A 199 -12.83 -15.03 -16.69
N SER A 200 -12.92 -16.11 -17.48
CA SER A 200 -13.73 -17.29 -17.13
C SER A 200 -13.06 -18.16 -16.07
N VAL A 201 -13.71 -18.32 -14.92
CA VAL A 201 -13.28 -19.23 -13.85
C VAL A 201 -13.37 -20.70 -14.31
N GLU A 202 -14.39 -21.05 -15.10
CA GLU A 202 -14.52 -22.41 -15.65
C GLU A 202 -13.33 -22.77 -16.54
N GLU A 203 -12.92 -21.85 -17.42
CA GLU A 203 -11.78 -22.07 -18.32
C GLU A 203 -10.45 -22.17 -17.54
N LEU A 204 -10.31 -21.42 -16.45
CA LEU A 204 -9.14 -21.49 -15.57
C LEU A 204 -8.95 -22.90 -14.98
N PHE A 205 -10.00 -23.46 -14.37
CA PHE A 205 -9.94 -24.80 -13.78
C PHE A 205 -9.81 -25.91 -14.85
N ASP A 206 -10.50 -25.77 -15.98
CA ASP A 206 -10.39 -26.72 -17.11
C ASP A 206 -8.97 -26.76 -17.70
N ALA A 207 -8.34 -25.60 -17.86
CA ALA A 207 -6.97 -25.51 -18.34
C ALA A 207 -5.98 -26.12 -17.35
N ASN A 208 -6.17 -25.90 -16.05
CA ASN A 208 -5.32 -26.49 -15.01
C ASN A 208 -5.46 -28.02 -14.97
N PHE A 209 -6.69 -28.54 -15.04
CA PHE A 209 -6.94 -29.98 -15.05
C PHE A 209 -6.25 -30.68 -16.23
N LYS A 210 -6.21 -30.04 -17.41
CA LYS A 210 -5.50 -30.56 -18.59
C LYS A 210 -3.98 -30.46 -18.50
N ARG A 211 -3.41 -29.60 -17.64
CA ARG A 211 -1.96 -29.48 -17.44
C ARG A 211 -1.43 -30.52 -16.46
N VAL A 212 -2.24 -30.93 -15.50
CA VAL A 212 -1.85 -31.84 -14.41
C VAL A 212 -2.08 -33.32 -14.76
N ASN A 213 -2.91 -33.62 -15.77
CA ASN A 213 -3.18 -34.98 -16.28
C ASN A 213 -2.55 -35.22 -17.65
#